data_AF-A0A2M8P8B8-F1
#
_entry.id   AF-A0A2M8P8B8-F1
#
_cell.length_a   1.000
_cell.length_b   1.000
_cell.length_c   1.000
_cell.angle_alpha   90.00
_cell.angle_beta   90.00
_cell.angle_gamma   90.00
#
_symmetry.space_group_name_H-M   'P 1'
#
loop_
_entity.id
_entity.type
_entity.pdbx_description
1 polymer ?
#
loop_
_entity_poly.entity_id
_entity_poly.type
_entity_poly.pdbx_seq_one_letter_code
_entity_poly.pdbx_strand_id
1 'polypeptide(L)'
;MKLTATGPCGSSSGTGTLNALPIDLVRFVASKRDGGQVSLEWTTASEINNDYFTIERSFDGRNFESIGQVKGAGNSFEEINYSFVDESIAGISSNRIVYYRLKQTDYDGVFTYSDVISVELGESKGFDIIEIFEEQSQIKVHFNAPSEG
;
A
#
# COMPACT_ATOMS: atom_id res chain seq x y z
N MET A 1 62.82 -37.12 -1.34
CA MET A 1 62.48 -37.94 -2.53
C MET A 1 60.96 -38.02 -2.60
N LYS A 2 60.35 -37.71 -3.78
CA LYS A 2 58.92 -37.80 -4.15
C LYS A 2 57.96 -36.79 -3.49
N LEU A 3 57.08 -36.03 -4.17
CA LEU A 3 56.71 -35.85 -5.58
C LEU A 3 56.17 -34.40 -5.77
N THR A 4 56.49 -33.77 -6.90
CA THR A 4 55.81 -32.59 -7.46
C THR A 4 54.85 -33.02 -8.57
N ALA A 5 53.74 -32.27 -8.74
CA ALA A 5 53.07 -31.84 -10.00
C ALA A 5 51.55 -31.70 -9.77
N THR A 6 50.95 -30.50 -9.74
CA THR A 6 50.51 -29.56 -10.82
C THR A 6 48.99 -29.60 -11.01
N GLY A 7 48.36 -28.41 -10.98
CA GLY A 7 47.04 -28.17 -11.56
C GLY A 7 46.37 -26.92 -10.98
N PRO A 8 46.13 -25.85 -11.78
CA PRO A 8 45.34 -24.70 -11.36
C PRO A 8 43.89 -24.82 -11.86
N CYS A 9 42.92 -24.62 -10.99
CA CYS A 9 41.53 -24.22 -11.29
C CYS A 9 40.86 -24.01 -9.93
N GLY A 10 40.45 -22.81 -9.51
CA GLY A 10 39.41 -22.01 -10.15
C GLY A 10 38.12 -22.22 -9.35
N SER A 11 37.80 -21.31 -8.44
CA SER A 11 36.51 -21.31 -7.76
C SER A 11 36.14 -19.89 -7.33
N SER A 12 35.44 -19.23 -8.26
CA SER A 12 34.29 -18.36 -8.00
C SER A 12 34.18 -17.79 -6.59
N SER A 13 34.59 -16.53 -6.43
CA SER A 13 34.06 -15.65 -5.39
C SER A 13 32.55 -15.52 -5.66
N GLY A 14 31.76 -16.40 -5.05
CA GLY A 14 30.32 -16.29 -5.04
C GLY A 14 29.95 -14.99 -4.34
N THR A 15 29.65 -13.96 -5.12
CA THR A 15 28.79 -12.88 -4.66
C THR A 15 27.43 -13.50 -4.45
N GLY A 16 27.22 -14.08 -3.27
CA GLY A 16 25.88 -14.32 -2.77
C GLY A 16 25.24 -12.95 -2.63
N THR A 17 24.63 -12.46 -3.70
CA THR A 17 23.53 -11.52 -3.58
C THR A 17 22.50 -12.28 -2.77
N LEU A 18 22.52 -12.07 -1.45
CA LEU A 18 21.36 -12.37 -0.63
C LEU A 18 20.26 -11.56 -1.29
N ASN A 19 19.47 -12.23 -2.14
CA ASN A 19 18.17 -11.73 -2.51
C ASN A 19 17.45 -11.65 -1.18
N ALA A 20 17.50 -10.47 -0.55
CA ALA A 20 16.69 -10.16 0.60
C ALA A 20 15.29 -10.59 0.20
N LEU A 21 14.81 -11.64 0.86
CA LEU A 21 13.50 -12.18 0.55
C LEU A 21 12.54 -11.03 0.84
N PRO A 22 11.74 -10.59 -0.13
CA PRO A 22 10.80 -9.52 0.10
C PRO A 22 9.92 -9.90 1.28
N ILE A 23 9.51 -8.89 2.05
CA ILE A 23 8.47 -9.09 3.05
C ILE A 23 7.26 -9.76 2.38
N ASP A 24 6.64 -10.70 3.08
CA ASP A 24 5.34 -11.22 2.65
C ASP A 24 4.26 -10.26 3.14
N LEU A 25 4.02 -9.22 2.34
CA LEU A 25 2.91 -8.30 2.53
C LEU A 25 1.61 -9.02 2.17
N VAL A 26 0.79 -9.33 3.17
CA VAL A 26 -0.47 -10.05 3.01
C VAL A 26 -1.55 -9.12 2.48
N ARG A 27 -1.59 -7.90 3.02
CA ARG A 27 -2.65 -6.93 2.77
C ARG A 27 -2.13 -5.52 2.90
N PHE A 28 -2.57 -4.65 2.00
CA PHE A 28 -2.45 -3.21 2.15
C PHE A 28 -3.72 -2.55 1.63
N VAL A 29 -4.39 -1.78 2.48
CA VAL A 29 -5.67 -1.14 2.16
C VAL A 29 -5.70 0.32 2.60
N ALA A 30 -6.49 1.11 1.88
CA ALA A 30 -6.76 2.50 2.17
C ALA A 30 -8.28 2.69 2.30
N SER A 31 -8.71 3.30 3.39
CA SER A 31 -10.13 3.52 3.69
C SER A 31 -10.36 4.97 4.08
N LYS A 32 -11.30 5.64 3.41
CA LYS A 32 -11.75 6.98 3.81
C LYS A 32 -12.37 6.91 5.21
N ARG A 33 -12.03 7.87 6.07
CA ARG A 33 -12.63 8.06 7.40
C ARG A 33 -13.59 9.25 7.41
N ASP A 34 -14.46 9.26 8.40
CA ASP A 34 -15.27 10.44 8.73
C ASP A 34 -14.34 11.64 8.97
N GLY A 35 -14.66 12.79 8.37
CA GLY A 35 -13.80 13.98 8.40
C GLY A 35 -12.79 14.09 7.25
N GLY A 36 -12.81 13.18 6.28
CA GLY A 36 -12.04 13.29 5.02
C GLY A 36 -10.58 12.86 5.13
N GLN A 37 -10.19 12.21 6.24
CA GLN A 37 -8.89 11.58 6.41
C GLN A 37 -8.87 10.20 5.72
N VAL A 38 -7.69 9.62 5.52
CA VAL A 38 -7.55 8.23 5.05
C VAL A 38 -6.81 7.39 6.07
N SER A 39 -7.40 6.25 6.41
CA SER A 39 -6.76 5.16 7.15
C SER A 39 -5.99 4.28 6.18
N LEU A 40 -4.73 4.03 6.46
CA LEU A 40 -3.91 3.02 5.80
C LEU A 40 -3.70 1.88 6.78
N GLU A 41 -3.97 0.66 6.35
CA GLU A 41 -3.79 -0.54 7.17
C GLU A 41 -3.08 -1.59 6.35
N TRP A 42 -2.06 -2.22 6.95
CA TRP A 42 -1.35 -3.32 6.31
C TRP A 42 -0.96 -4.40 7.29
N THR A 43 -0.77 -5.58 6.71
CA THR A 43 -0.47 -6.81 7.44
C THR A 43 0.68 -7.53 6.76
N THR A 44 1.66 -7.92 7.54
CA THR A 44 2.83 -8.69 7.09
C THR A 44 2.74 -10.09 7.69
N ALA A 45 3.01 -11.14 6.91
CA ALA A 45 3.01 -12.52 7.44
C ALA A 45 4.34 -12.84 8.15
N SER A 46 5.43 -12.26 7.66
CA SER A 46 6.76 -12.35 8.23
C SER A 46 7.58 -11.15 7.78
N GLU A 47 8.56 -10.76 8.58
CA GLU A 47 9.50 -9.69 8.28
C GLU A 47 10.92 -10.22 8.46
N ILE A 48 11.80 -9.94 7.51
CA ILE A 48 13.23 -10.24 7.63
C ILE A 48 13.97 -8.96 7.31
N ASN A 49 14.85 -8.55 8.23
CA ASN A 49 15.71 -7.37 8.10
C ASN A 49 14.98 -6.02 7.91
N ASN A 50 13.68 -5.94 8.24
CA ASN A 50 12.86 -4.75 8.00
C ASN A 50 13.10 -3.67 9.06
N ASP A 51 13.74 -2.56 8.68
CA ASP A 51 13.93 -1.43 9.59
C ASP A 51 12.62 -0.65 9.73
N TYR A 52 12.00 -0.22 8.62
CA TYR A 52 10.76 0.55 8.64
C TYR A 52 10.00 0.54 7.33
N PHE A 53 8.73 0.94 7.42
CA PHE A 53 7.91 1.33 6.29
C PHE A 53 7.84 2.83 6.17
N THR A 54 8.16 3.36 4.98
CA THR A 54 7.79 4.72 4.59
C THR A 54 6.45 4.67 3.86
N ILE A 55 5.51 5.50 4.30
CA ILE A 55 4.22 5.66 3.65
C ILE A 55 4.37 6.77 2.63
N GLU A 56 4.09 6.45 1.38
CA GLU A 56 4.15 7.42 0.29
C GLU A 56 2.77 7.65 -0.33
N ARG A 57 2.47 8.91 -0.66
CA ARG A 57 1.22 9.35 -1.27
C ARG A 57 1.48 10.00 -2.62
N SER A 58 0.52 9.84 -3.55
CA SER A 58 0.48 10.60 -4.79
C SER A 58 -0.94 11.08 -5.13
N PHE A 59 -1.04 12.25 -5.76
CA PHE A 59 -2.30 12.76 -6.34
C PHE A 59 -2.42 12.51 -7.86
N ASP A 60 -1.37 11.99 -8.50
CA ASP A 60 -1.33 11.72 -9.95
C ASP A 60 -0.95 10.27 -10.29
N GLY A 61 -0.66 9.46 -9.26
CA GLY A 61 -0.23 8.07 -9.38
C GLY A 61 1.20 7.90 -9.93
N ARG A 62 1.98 8.99 -10.04
CA ARG A 62 3.32 9.01 -10.65
C ARG A 62 4.35 9.60 -9.71
N ASN A 63 4.06 10.78 -9.16
CA ASN A 63 4.92 11.51 -8.25
C ASN A 63 4.48 11.22 -6.82
N PHE A 64 5.30 10.49 -6.09
CA PHE A 64 5.04 10.07 -4.72
C PHE A 64 5.86 10.89 -3.73
N GLU A 65 5.21 11.37 -2.68
CA GLU A 65 5.85 12.06 -1.55
C GLU A 65 5.73 11.22 -0.27
N SER A 66 6.77 11.27 0.57
CA SER A 66 6.75 10.60 1.88
C SER A 66 5.90 11.40 2.86
N ILE A 67 4.87 10.76 3.43
CA ILE A 67 3.96 11.39 4.40
C ILE A 67 4.12 10.85 5.82
N GLY A 68 4.88 9.78 6.01
CA GLY A 68 5.10 9.20 7.33
C GLY A 68 6.00 7.98 7.31
N GLN A 69 6.40 7.54 8.50
CA GLN A 69 7.20 6.34 8.69
C GLN A 69 6.66 5.55 9.89
N VAL A 70 6.62 4.23 9.75
CA VAL A 70 6.24 3.31 10.83
C VAL A 70 7.37 2.29 10.99
N LYS A 71 7.84 2.15 12.23
CA LYS A 71 8.93 1.23 12.57
C LYS A 71 8.52 -0.22 12.28
N GLY A 72 9.35 -0.94 11.55
CA GLY A 72 9.21 -2.37 11.29
C GLY A 72 9.64 -3.21 12.48
N ALA A 73 9.32 -4.50 12.46
CA ALA A 73 9.66 -5.43 13.55
C ALA A 73 11.13 -5.87 13.55
N GLY A 74 11.91 -5.52 12.53
CA GLY A 74 13.25 -6.02 12.34
C GLY A 74 13.24 -7.45 11.79
N ASN A 75 12.87 -8.42 12.62
CA ASN A 75 12.65 -9.80 12.19
C ASN A 75 11.42 -10.38 12.91
N SER A 76 10.49 -10.95 12.15
CA SER A 76 9.29 -11.62 12.65
C SER A 76 8.93 -12.78 11.73
N PHE A 77 8.45 -13.89 12.31
CA PHE A 77 7.80 -14.98 11.57
C PHE A 77 6.32 -15.09 11.91
N GLU A 78 5.79 -14.11 12.63
CA GLU A 78 4.39 -13.98 12.99
C GLU A 78 3.75 -12.82 12.25
N GLU A 79 2.42 -12.89 12.12
CA GLU A 79 1.63 -11.84 11.50
C GLU A 79 1.69 -10.55 12.32
N ILE A 80 1.97 -9.42 11.67
CA ILE A 80 1.97 -8.10 12.32
C ILE A 80 1.05 -7.15 11.57
N ASN A 81 0.21 -6.46 12.34
CA ASN A 81 -0.75 -5.50 11.84
C ASN A 81 -0.28 -4.07 12.15
N TYR A 82 -0.30 -3.23 11.12
CA TYR A 82 0.14 -1.85 11.19
C TYR A 82 -0.95 -0.91 10.69
N SER A 83 -0.88 0.35 11.12
CA SER A 83 -1.76 1.39 10.62
C SER A 83 -1.08 2.76 10.59
N PHE A 84 -1.58 3.61 9.69
CA PHE A 84 -1.20 5.01 9.57
C PHE A 84 -2.42 5.84 9.17
N VAL A 85 -2.50 7.09 9.61
CA VAL A 85 -3.59 8.00 9.26
C VAL A 85 -3.03 9.19 8.51
N ASP A 86 -3.47 9.38 7.27
CA ASP A 86 -3.18 10.59 6.51
C ASP A 86 -4.20 11.68 6.87
N GLU A 87 -3.85 12.50 7.85
CA GLU A 87 -4.68 13.63 8.29
C GLU A 87 -4.54 14.86 7.39
N SER A 88 -3.43 14.95 6.63
CA SER A 88 -3.09 16.13 5.85
C SER A 88 -3.97 16.35 4.61
N ILE A 89 -4.76 15.33 4.25
CA ILE A 89 -5.74 15.39 3.17
C ILE A 89 -7.16 15.75 3.64
N ALA A 90 -7.37 15.93 4.95
CA ALA A 90 -8.65 16.36 5.46
C ALA A 90 -9.05 17.71 4.84
N GLY A 91 -10.21 17.75 4.20
CA GLY A 91 -10.73 18.96 3.54
C GLY A 91 -10.26 19.19 2.10
N ILE A 92 -9.46 18.29 1.52
CA ILE A 92 -9.26 18.29 0.06
C ILE A 92 -10.61 17.96 -0.62
N SER A 93 -10.91 18.65 -1.73
CA SER A 93 -12.16 18.52 -2.47
C SER A 93 -12.57 17.06 -2.69
N SER A 94 -13.84 16.79 -2.40
CA SER A 94 -14.54 15.56 -2.77
C SER A 94 -14.42 15.36 -4.30
N ASN A 95 -14.21 14.11 -4.75
CA ASN A 95 -13.89 13.66 -6.13
C ASN A 95 -12.40 13.64 -6.54
N ARG A 96 -11.47 13.59 -5.59
CA ARG A 96 -10.06 13.29 -5.91
C ARG A 96 -9.73 11.83 -5.59
N ILE A 97 -9.06 11.16 -6.53
CA ILE A 97 -8.40 9.88 -6.28
C ILE A 97 -7.03 10.17 -5.67
N VAL A 98 -6.71 9.48 -4.59
CA VAL A 98 -5.41 9.53 -3.93
C VAL A 98 -4.80 8.14 -3.97
N TYR A 99 -3.51 8.08 -4.30
CA TYR A 99 -2.75 6.85 -4.43
C TYR A 99 -1.78 6.71 -3.27
N TYR A 100 -1.61 5.49 -2.79
CA TYR A 100 -0.69 5.18 -1.70
C TYR A 100 0.15 3.95 -2.04
N ARG A 101 1.38 3.93 -1.55
CA ARG A 101 2.25 2.75 -1.55
C ARG A 101 3.08 2.72 -0.28
N LEU A 102 3.53 1.53 0.09
CA LEU A 102 4.53 1.34 1.12
C LEU A 102 5.90 1.22 0.46
N LYS A 103 6.91 1.82 1.09
CA LYS A 103 8.32 1.56 0.83
C LYS A 103 8.90 0.89 2.06
N GLN A 104 9.15 -0.41 1.99
CA GLN A 104 9.89 -1.13 3.02
C GLN A 104 11.36 -0.82 2.87
N THR A 105 12.05 -0.45 3.95
CA THR A 105 13.50 -0.24 3.95
C THR A 105 14.15 -1.11 5.01
N ASP A 106 15.20 -1.80 4.60
CA ASP A 106 16.00 -2.68 5.44
C ASP A 106 17.08 -1.92 6.21
N TYR A 107 17.71 -2.57 7.20
CA TYR A 107 18.78 -1.96 8.00
C TYR A 107 20.03 -1.55 7.19
N ASP A 108 20.23 -2.12 6.01
CA ASP A 108 21.31 -1.76 5.08
C ASP A 108 20.90 -0.68 4.07
N GLY A 109 19.66 -0.19 4.16
CA GLY A 109 19.09 0.85 3.30
C GLY A 109 18.55 0.34 1.97
N VAL A 110 18.59 -0.97 1.70
CA VAL A 110 17.89 -1.58 0.56
C VAL A 110 16.39 -1.42 0.76
N PHE A 111 15.64 -1.15 -0.31
CA PHE A 111 14.21 -0.95 -0.20
C PHE A 111 13.44 -1.62 -1.33
N THR A 112 12.17 -1.92 -1.05
CA THR A 112 11.20 -2.45 -1.98
C THR A 112 9.88 -1.67 -1.85
N TYR A 113 9.09 -1.66 -2.91
CA TYR A 113 7.78 -1.04 -2.92
C TYR A 113 6.68 -2.09 -2.92
N SER A 114 5.57 -1.80 -2.22
CA SER A 114 4.32 -2.52 -2.41
C SER A 114 3.69 -2.18 -3.75
N ASP A 115 2.62 -2.90 -4.08
CA ASP A 115 1.65 -2.42 -5.06
C ASP A 115 1.08 -1.06 -4.65
N VAL A 116 0.65 -0.30 -5.66
CA VAL A 116 -0.03 0.98 -5.48
C VAL A 116 -1.52 0.70 -5.28
N ILE A 117 -2.08 1.24 -4.21
CA ILE A 117 -3.53 1.24 -3.95
C ILE A 117 -4.08 2.66 -4.10
N SER A 118 -5.39 2.77 -4.29
CA SER A 118 -6.05 4.06 -4.42
C SER A 118 -7.32 4.14 -3.58
N VAL A 119 -7.65 5.36 -3.15
CA VAL A 119 -8.91 5.68 -2.48
C VAL A 119 -9.51 6.94 -3.11
N GLU A 120 -10.81 6.93 -3.33
CA GLU A 120 -11.55 8.09 -3.79
C GLU A 120 -12.06 8.89 -2.59
N LEU A 121 -11.74 10.18 -2.53
CA LEU A 121 -12.16 11.10 -1.46
C LEU A 121 -13.56 11.70 -1.71
N GLY A 122 -14.23 11.28 -2.79
CA GLY A 122 -15.62 11.64 -3.06
C GLY A 122 -16.56 11.16 -1.96
N GLU A 123 -17.61 11.93 -1.71
CA GLU A 123 -18.83 11.32 -1.18
C GLU A 123 -19.39 10.45 -2.30
N SER A 124 -19.76 9.20 -1.99
CA SER A 124 -20.63 8.49 -2.92
C SER A 124 -21.91 9.31 -2.99
N LYS A 125 -22.07 10.09 -4.07
CA LYS A 125 -23.30 10.81 -4.36
C LYS A 125 -24.33 9.74 -4.71
N GLY A 126 -24.92 9.16 -3.67
CA GLY A 126 -26.04 8.24 -3.80
C GLY A 126 -27.19 9.00 -4.45
N PHE A 127 -27.96 8.31 -5.28
CA PHE A 127 -29.25 8.81 -5.68
C PHE A 127 -30.18 8.68 -4.46
N ASP A 128 -30.78 9.79 -4.02
CA ASP A 128 -31.83 9.74 -3.02
C ASP A 128 -33.08 9.15 -3.67
N ILE A 129 -33.36 7.88 -3.41
CA ILE A 129 -34.59 7.23 -3.86
C ILE A 129 -35.75 7.85 -3.10
N ILE A 130 -36.68 8.46 -3.84
CA ILE A 130 -37.90 9.04 -3.30
C ILE A 130 -38.95 7.95 -3.13
N GLU A 131 -39.19 7.19 -4.20
CA GLU A 131 -40.22 6.14 -4.24
C GLU A 131 -39.93 5.12 -5.36
N ILE A 132 -40.41 3.89 -5.14
CA ILE A 132 -40.31 2.78 -6.09
C ILE A 132 -41.73 2.28 -6.35
N PHE A 133 -42.09 2.13 -7.62
CA PHE A 133 -43.40 1.65 -8.02
C PHE A 133 -43.30 0.68 -9.21
N GLU A 134 -44.20 -0.30 -9.23
CA GLU A 134 -44.36 -1.20 -10.35
C GLU A 134 -45.50 -0.68 -11.26
N GLU A 135 -45.20 -0.49 -12.53
CA GLU A 135 -46.17 -0.03 -13.53
C GLU A 135 -45.96 -0.80 -14.84
N GLN A 136 -47.00 -1.46 -15.34
CA GLN A 136 -46.99 -2.17 -16.63
C GLN A 136 -45.82 -3.17 -16.75
N SER A 137 -45.58 -3.96 -15.70
CA SER A 137 -44.47 -4.92 -15.61
C SER A 137 -43.08 -4.29 -15.70
N GLN A 138 -42.96 -2.99 -15.40
CA GLN A 138 -41.69 -2.29 -15.23
C GLN A 138 -41.57 -1.76 -13.80
N ILE A 139 -40.34 -1.75 -13.28
CA ILE A 139 -40.02 -1.03 -12.03
C ILE A 139 -39.61 0.38 -12.43
N LYS A 140 -40.32 1.36 -11.91
CA LYS A 140 -39.95 2.77 -11.98
C LYS A 140 -39.42 3.23 -10.64
N VAL A 141 -38.30 3.93 -10.68
CA VAL A 141 -37.63 4.51 -9.50
C VAL A 141 -37.63 6.02 -9.69
N HIS A 142 -38.29 6.73 -8.78
CA HIS A 142 -38.12 8.17 -8.67
C HIS A 142 -36.98 8.44 -7.70
N PHE A 143 -36.03 9.26 -8.14
CA PHE A 143 -34.89 9.67 -7.34
C PHE A 143 -34.60 11.15 -7.57
N ASN A 144 -34.03 11.81 -6.56
CA ASN A 144 -33.46 13.12 -6.76
C ASN A 144 -32.08 12.98 -7.42
N ALA A 145 -31.81 13.83 -8.41
CA ALA A 145 -30.45 13.99 -8.89
C ALA A 145 -29.56 14.53 -7.76
N PRO A 146 -28.30 14.08 -7.64
CA PRO A 146 -27.38 14.68 -6.69
C PRO A 146 -27.26 16.17 -6.97
N SER A 147 -27.19 17.00 -5.93
CA SER A 147 -26.91 18.43 -6.10
C SER A 147 -25.55 18.63 -6.77
N GLU A 148 -25.51 19.37 -7.88
CA GLU A 148 -24.25 19.87 -8.42
C GLU A 148 -23.83 21.04 -7.54
N GLY A 149 -22.74 20.85 -6.80
CA GLY A 149 -22.13 21.87 -5.95
C GLY A 149 -21.12 22.69 -6.72
#